data_AF-A0A853UZX6-F1
#
_entry.id   AF-A0A853UZX6-F1
#
_cell.length_a   1.000
_cell.length_b   1.000
_cell.length_c   1.000
_cell.angle_alpha   90.00
_cell.angle_beta   90.00
_cell.angle_gamma   90.00
#
_symmetry.space_group_name_H-M   'P 1'
#
loop_
_entity.id
_entity.type
_entity.pdbx_description
1 polymer ?
#
loop_
_entity_poly.entity_id
_entity_poly.type
_entity_poly.pdbx_seq_one_letter_code
_entity_poly.pdbx_strand_id
1 'polypeptide(L)'
;MNKEQMKDIPKTVSVKDYDGKYIGGHKERNKIFLKKYKAEAEKKYKEYVKEVLFGLDCKINLVKAYTNSYGFGEKNQSDGLVVVGTVKYDVPFQLRLIFAESNGKIVITTFTPGHENETSAAVVAIMYKRYEYDIEQARLKFKSEVEKNGYYAMNEKLEKKQEFNGVTKQYLNVNTDSIDDLNKFKKEFKPVMKLKGAEFNQQMQNLIGKYPYIKKGMEYDFIAYYNKKTADNVNRYSWNLQIPTNDTMKKIPGTKMMYFYKDGVSSSEIGDDGKLERQTSDISMDGGNWDKYKKEKN
;
A
#
# COMPACT_ATOMS: atom_id res chain seq x y z
N MET A 1 -34.17 10.94 -2.87
CA MET A 1 -33.24 11.00 -1.72
C MET A 1 -32.59 12.37 -1.70
N ASN A 2 -32.72 13.11 -0.59
CA ASN A 2 -32.38 14.53 -0.53
C ASN A 2 -30.89 14.78 -0.78
N LYS A 3 -30.59 15.79 -1.62
CA LYS A 3 -29.28 16.42 -1.84
C LYS A 3 -28.59 16.92 -0.55
N GLU A 4 -29.24 16.78 0.62
CA GLU A 4 -28.82 17.33 1.89
C GLU A 4 -27.82 16.46 2.66
N GLN A 5 -27.78 15.13 2.45
CA GLN A 5 -26.81 14.28 3.16
C GLN A 5 -25.37 14.34 2.61
N MET A 6 -25.15 14.91 1.42
CA MET A 6 -23.79 15.11 0.89
C MET A 6 -23.14 16.41 1.39
N LYS A 7 -23.87 17.30 2.08
CA LYS A 7 -23.36 18.62 2.49
C LYS A 7 -22.32 18.60 3.61
N ASP A 8 -22.25 17.53 4.42
CA ASP A 8 -21.39 17.49 5.62
C ASP A 8 -20.07 16.75 5.44
N ILE A 9 -19.78 16.17 4.27
CA ILE A 9 -18.50 15.50 4.01
C ILE A 9 -17.54 16.52 3.38
N PRO A 10 -16.45 16.91 4.05
CA PRO A 10 -15.52 17.89 3.48
C PRO A 10 -14.90 17.34 2.21
N LYS A 11 -14.95 18.06 1.08
CA LYS A 11 -14.37 17.59 -0.19
C LYS A 11 -12.87 17.31 -0.09
N THR A 12 -12.18 18.07 0.76
CA THR A 12 -10.74 17.97 0.95
C THR A 12 -10.45 17.94 2.43
N VAL A 13 -9.55 17.05 2.84
CA VAL A 13 -9.15 16.84 4.22
C VAL A 13 -7.65 16.72 4.33
N SER A 14 -7.09 17.08 5.49
CA SER A 14 -5.67 16.89 5.76
C SER A 14 -5.37 15.42 6.07
N VAL A 15 -4.30 14.87 5.49
CA VAL A 15 -3.83 13.52 5.83
C VAL A 15 -3.28 13.42 7.25
N LYS A 16 -3.00 14.56 7.88
CA LYS A 16 -2.53 14.64 9.26
C LYS A 16 -3.67 14.42 10.25
N ASP A 17 -4.82 15.05 10.01
CA ASP A 17 -5.89 15.14 11.00
C ASP A 17 -7.12 14.26 10.67
N TYR A 18 -7.28 13.82 9.42
CA TYR A 18 -8.45 13.06 9.01
C TYR A 18 -8.48 11.63 9.59
N ASP A 19 -9.63 11.22 10.12
CA ASP A 19 -9.82 9.92 10.77
C ASP A 19 -10.24 8.78 9.81
N GLY A 20 -10.48 9.11 8.54
CA GLY A 20 -10.84 8.14 7.50
C GLY A 20 -12.26 7.61 7.59
N LYS A 21 -13.21 8.33 8.20
CA LYS A 21 -14.60 7.87 8.34
C LYS A 21 -15.36 7.72 7.01
N TYR A 22 -15.00 8.48 5.97
CA TYR A 22 -15.83 8.64 4.77
C TYR A 22 -15.20 8.10 3.48
N ILE A 23 -14.39 7.05 3.51
CA ILE A 23 -13.73 6.54 2.29
C ILE A 23 -14.69 5.61 1.50
N GLY A 24 -15.06 5.99 0.28
CA GLY A 24 -15.87 5.18 -0.65
C GLY A 24 -17.00 5.93 -1.37
N GLY A 25 -17.68 5.23 -2.29
CA GLY A 25 -18.84 5.79 -2.98
C GLY A 25 -20.01 6.08 -2.03
N HIS A 26 -20.56 7.29 -2.09
CA HIS A 26 -21.67 7.73 -1.23
C HIS A 26 -23.03 7.75 -1.91
N LYS A 27 -23.14 7.26 -3.15
CA LYS A 27 -24.44 7.12 -3.82
C LYS A 27 -25.30 6.13 -3.04
N GLU A 28 -26.61 6.28 -3.09
CA GLU A 28 -27.51 5.42 -2.31
C GLU A 28 -27.34 3.93 -2.65
N ARG A 29 -27.14 3.61 -3.92
CA ARG A 29 -26.82 2.26 -4.38
C ARG A 29 -25.60 1.66 -3.66
N ASN A 30 -24.53 2.45 -3.45
CA ASN A 30 -23.33 2.00 -2.75
C ASN A 30 -23.60 1.75 -1.27
N LYS A 31 -24.39 2.61 -0.62
CA LYS A 31 -24.78 2.43 0.79
C LYS A 31 -25.63 1.17 0.98
N ILE A 32 -26.60 0.95 0.09
CA ILE A 32 -27.44 -0.27 0.09
C ILE A 32 -26.57 -1.51 -0.12
N PHE A 33 -25.68 -1.49 -1.11
CA PHE A 33 -24.79 -2.61 -1.42
C PHE A 33 -23.84 -2.93 -0.26
N LEU A 34 -23.21 -1.90 0.32
CA LEU A 34 -22.36 -2.05 1.51
C LEU A 34 -23.14 -2.66 2.68
N LYS A 35 -24.33 -2.16 2.99
CA LYS A 35 -25.16 -2.70 4.07
C LYS A 35 -25.53 -4.17 3.82
N LYS A 36 -25.83 -4.54 2.58
CA LYS A 36 -26.21 -5.90 2.18
C LYS A 36 -25.05 -6.90 2.32
N TYR A 37 -23.86 -6.53 1.85
CA TYR A 37 -22.77 -7.49 1.63
C TYR A 37 -21.55 -7.34 2.56
N LYS A 38 -21.46 -6.30 3.39
CA LYS A 38 -20.29 -6.04 4.24
C LYS A 38 -19.89 -7.25 5.10
N ALA A 39 -20.82 -7.84 5.84
CA ALA A 39 -20.52 -8.95 6.75
C ALA A 39 -20.03 -10.19 5.99
N GLU A 40 -20.63 -10.49 4.84
CA GLU A 40 -20.21 -11.60 3.98
C GLU A 40 -18.80 -11.34 3.41
N ALA A 41 -18.50 -10.11 2.99
CA ALA A 41 -17.20 -9.75 2.42
C ALA A 41 -16.09 -9.84 3.46
N GLU A 42 -16.33 -9.36 4.68
CA GLU A 42 -15.39 -9.48 5.79
C GLU A 42 -15.12 -10.94 6.16
N LYS A 43 -16.15 -11.78 6.16
CA LYS A 43 -16.02 -13.22 6.42
C LYS A 43 -15.18 -13.89 5.34
N LYS A 44 -15.55 -13.72 4.06
CA LYS A 44 -14.83 -14.29 2.92
C LYS A 44 -13.39 -13.82 2.83
N TYR A 45 -13.12 -12.55 3.13
CA TYR A 45 -11.76 -12.02 3.19
C TYR A 45 -10.92 -12.78 4.23
N LYS A 46 -11.44 -12.93 5.45
CA LYS A 46 -10.73 -13.63 6.54
C LYS A 46 -10.49 -15.11 6.22
N GLU A 47 -11.52 -15.79 5.70
CA GLU A 47 -11.42 -17.19 5.26
C GLU A 47 -10.38 -17.34 4.15
N TYR A 48 -10.38 -16.46 3.15
CA TYR A 48 -9.40 -16.51 2.07
C TYR A 48 -7.95 -16.30 2.56
N VAL A 49 -7.71 -15.31 3.43
CA VAL A 49 -6.39 -15.07 4.03
C VAL A 49 -5.91 -16.27 4.86
N LYS A 50 -6.80 -16.87 5.64
CA LYS A 50 -6.47 -17.96 6.56
C LYS A 50 -6.37 -19.30 5.84
N GLU A 51 -7.39 -19.69 5.11
CA GLU A 51 -7.54 -21.05 4.56
C GLU A 51 -6.88 -21.19 3.20
N VAL A 52 -6.93 -20.15 2.35
CA VAL A 52 -6.45 -20.24 0.97
C VAL A 52 -5.02 -19.75 0.82
N LEU A 53 -4.67 -18.61 1.41
CA LEU A 53 -3.36 -17.99 1.20
C LEU A 53 -2.35 -18.36 2.30
N PHE A 54 -2.39 -17.67 3.44
CA PHE A 54 -1.23 -17.58 4.34
C PHE A 54 -1.31 -18.48 5.56
N GLY A 55 -2.49 -18.97 5.97
CA GLY A 55 -2.61 -19.66 7.26
C GLY A 55 -2.53 -18.70 8.45
N LEU A 56 -2.82 -17.42 8.25
CA LEU A 56 -2.68 -16.36 9.23
C LEU A 56 -4.02 -15.67 9.49
N ASP A 57 -4.16 -15.07 10.67
CA ASP A 57 -5.30 -14.21 10.98
C ASP A 57 -5.08 -12.80 10.43
N CYS A 58 -6.17 -12.04 10.26
CA CYS A 58 -6.11 -10.65 9.82
C CYS A 58 -7.10 -9.75 10.55
N LYS A 59 -6.84 -8.44 10.52
CA LYS A 59 -7.74 -7.38 10.97
C LYS A 59 -8.26 -6.63 9.75
N ILE A 60 -9.57 -6.44 9.64
CA ILE A 60 -10.15 -5.59 8.59
C ILE A 60 -9.94 -4.11 8.97
N ASN A 61 -9.41 -3.32 8.04
CA ASN A 61 -9.16 -1.90 8.22
C ASN A 61 -10.20 -1.04 7.48
N LEU A 62 -10.62 -1.48 6.30
CA LEU A 62 -11.56 -0.78 5.43
C LEU A 62 -12.47 -1.77 4.70
N VAL A 63 -13.75 -1.44 4.63
CA VAL A 63 -14.69 -2.00 3.66
C VAL A 63 -15.41 -0.83 3.01
N LYS A 64 -15.19 -0.61 1.72
CA LYS A 64 -15.83 0.47 0.96
C LYS A 64 -16.57 -0.08 -0.24
N ALA A 65 -17.67 0.54 -0.60
CA ALA A 65 -18.36 0.26 -1.85
C ALA A 65 -17.82 1.13 -2.98
N TYR A 66 -17.84 0.58 -4.18
CA TYR A 66 -17.53 1.27 -5.42
C TYR A 66 -18.56 0.89 -6.49
N THR A 67 -18.66 1.71 -7.53
CA THR A 67 -19.44 1.42 -8.73
C THR A 67 -18.48 1.42 -9.90
N ASN A 68 -18.45 0.32 -10.65
CA ASN A 68 -17.68 0.23 -11.87
C ASN A 68 -18.46 0.87 -13.03
N SER A 69 -17.81 1.71 -13.81
CA SER A 69 -18.36 2.30 -15.03
C SER A 69 -17.73 1.64 -16.25
N TYR A 70 -18.09 0.37 -16.51
CA TYR A 70 -17.78 -0.24 -17.81
C TYR A 70 -18.89 0.12 -18.81
N GLY A 71 -18.62 1.10 -19.66
CA GLY A 71 -19.48 1.48 -20.80
C GLY A 71 -20.43 2.66 -20.57
N PHE A 72 -20.99 3.18 -21.67
CA PHE A 72 -21.93 4.30 -21.67
C PHE A 72 -23.31 3.87 -21.12
N GLY A 73 -23.72 4.45 -19.99
CA GLY A 73 -25.08 4.34 -19.42
C GLY A 73 -25.17 3.68 -18.03
N GLU A 74 -26.14 4.11 -17.21
CA GLU A 74 -26.34 3.61 -15.84
C GLU A 74 -26.68 2.11 -15.75
N LYS A 75 -27.21 1.52 -16.83
CA LYS A 75 -27.63 0.10 -16.90
C LYS A 75 -26.47 -0.89 -16.92
N ASN A 76 -25.25 -0.45 -17.24
CA ASN A 76 -24.06 -1.32 -17.33
C ASN A 76 -23.13 -1.17 -16.11
N GLN A 77 -23.59 -0.49 -15.06
CA GLN A 77 -22.82 -0.25 -13.84
C GLN A 77 -22.98 -1.40 -12.85
N SER A 78 -21.88 -2.07 -12.52
CA SER A 78 -21.83 -3.07 -11.44
C SER A 78 -21.30 -2.46 -10.15
N ASP A 79 -21.94 -2.78 -9.03
CA ASP A 79 -21.44 -2.41 -7.70
C ASP A 79 -20.56 -3.52 -7.13
N GLY A 80 -19.59 -3.11 -6.32
CA GLY A 80 -18.70 -4.03 -5.64
C GLY A 80 -18.21 -3.47 -4.31
N LEU A 81 -17.46 -4.29 -3.59
CA LEU A 81 -16.76 -3.89 -2.36
C LEU A 81 -15.25 -4.02 -2.55
N VAL A 82 -14.51 -3.07 -1.99
CA VAL A 82 -13.09 -3.24 -1.70
C VAL A 82 -12.94 -3.51 -0.21
N VAL A 83 -12.22 -4.56 0.14
CA VAL A 83 -11.84 -4.88 1.51
C VAL A 83 -10.32 -4.78 1.63
N VAL A 84 -9.86 -3.96 2.58
CA VAL A 84 -8.45 -3.85 2.97
C VAL A 84 -8.31 -4.38 4.38
N GLY A 85 -7.35 -5.29 4.58
CA GLY A 85 -7.02 -5.83 5.88
C GLY A 85 -5.52 -5.89 6.11
N THR A 86 -5.15 -5.89 7.39
CA THR A 86 -3.79 -6.15 7.87
C THR A 86 -3.66 -7.62 8.25
N VAL A 87 -2.79 -8.37 7.57
CA VAL A 87 -2.43 -9.74 7.92
C VAL A 87 -1.49 -9.71 9.14
N LYS A 88 -1.79 -10.53 10.15
CA LYS A 88 -1.02 -10.62 11.39
C LYS A 88 0.18 -11.55 11.19
N TYR A 89 1.28 -10.97 10.75
CA TYR A 89 2.59 -11.61 10.67
C TYR A 89 3.61 -10.85 11.53
N ASP A 90 4.81 -11.41 11.73
CA ASP A 90 5.93 -10.76 12.44
C ASP A 90 6.18 -9.34 11.87
N VAL A 91 6.13 -9.22 10.54
CA VAL A 91 6.02 -7.92 9.85
C VAL A 91 4.59 -7.82 9.30
N PRO A 92 3.68 -7.07 9.95
CA PRO A 92 2.31 -6.92 9.46
C PRO A 92 2.30 -6.28 8.07
N PHE A 93 1.47 -6.83 7.19
CA PHE A 93 1.33 -6.35 5.81
C PHE A 93 -0.15 -6.22 5.44
N GLN A 94 -0.43 -5.33 4.48
CA GLN A 94 -1.75 -5.09 3.96
C GLN A 94 -2.04 -5.99 2.76
N LEU A 95 -3.29 -6.45 2.69
CA LEU A 95 -3.84 -7.13 1.53
C LEU A 95 -5.18 -6.48 1.18
N ARG A 96 -5.34 -6.17 -0.10
CA ARG A 96 -6.54 -5.63 -0.70
C ARG A 96 -7.19 -6.70 -1.57
N LEU A 97 -8.50 -6.90 -1.39
CA LEU A 97 -9.32 -7.75 -2.25
C LEU A 97 -10.54 -6.97 -2.74
N ILE A 98 -10.90 -7.18 -4.00
CA ILE A 98 -12.13 -6.67 -4.59
C ILE A 98 -13.17 -7.78 -4.66
N PHE A 99 -14.40 -7.43 -4.36
CA PHE A 99 -15.58 -8.26 -4.44
C PHE A 99 -16.58 -7.65 -5.42
N ALA A 100 -17.20 -8.49 -6.25
CA ALA A 100 -18.33 -8.10 -7.07
C ALA A 100 -19.50 -9.06 -6.85
N GLU A 101 -20.72 -8.61 -7.14
CA GLU A 101 -21.88 -9.48 -7.14
C GLU A 101 -21.90 -10.37 -8.39
N SER A 102 -22.13 -11.66 -8.18
CA SER A 102 -22.35 -12.68 -9.21
C SER A 102 -23.43 -13.64 -8.72
N ASN A 103 -24.51 -13.79 -9.49
CA ASN A 103 -25.64 -14.68 -9.18
C ASN A 103 -26.21 -14.50 -7.75
N GLY A 104 -26.36 -13.24 -7.32
CA GLY A 104 -26.92 -12.89 -6.01
C GLY A 104 -26.00 -13.16 -4.80
N LYS A 105 -24.72 -13.47 -5.06
CA LYS A 105 -23.67 -13.65 -4.03
C LYS A 105 -22.49 -12.75 -4.36
N ILE A 106 -21.69 -12.38 -3.37
CA ILE A 106 -20.41 -11.70 -3.66
C ILE A 106 -19.30 -12.72 -3.93
N VAL A 107 -18.46 -12.45 -4.91
CA VAL A 107 -17.29 -13.26 -5.26
C VAL A 107 -16.06 -12.38 -5.29
N ILE A 108 -14.91 -12.93 -4.92
CA ILE A 108 -13.62 -12.24 -5.06
C ILE A 108 -13.31 -12.15 -6.55
N THR A 109 -13.04 -10.95 -7.04
CA THR A 109 -12.74 -10.69 -8.47
C THR A 109 -11.28 -10.32 -8.73
N THR A 110 -10.50 -10.07 -7.68
CA THR A 110 -9.07 -9.70 -7.78
C THR A 110 -8.10 -10.87 -7.94
N PHE A 111 -8.56 -12.07 -8.29
CA PHE A 111 -7.59 -13.10 -8.67
C PHE A 111 -6.88 -12.64 -9.94
N THR A 112 -5.73 -11.98 -9.79
CA THR A 112 -4.75 -11.94 -10.87
C THR A 112 -4.47 -13.39 -11.26
N PRO A 113 -4.28 -13.70 -12.55
CA PRO A 113 -3.74 -14.99 -12.94
C PRO A 113 -2.57 -15.38 -12.01
N GLY A 114 -2.59 -16.61 -11.51
CA GLY A 114 -1.58 -17.11 -10.56
C GLY A 114 -1.54 -16.47 -9.16
N HIS A 115 -2.44 -15.54 -8.83
CA HIS A 115 -2.53 -14.83 -7.54
C HIS A 115 -1.34 -13.91 -7.23
N GLU A 116 -0.70 -13.34 -8.26
CA GLU A 116 0.50 -12.52 -8.14
C GLU A 116 0.38 -11.39 -7.12
N ASN A 117 -0.70 -10.61 -7.17
CA ASN A 117 -0.90 -9.47 -6.26
C ASN A 117 -0.98 -9.92 -4.79
N GLU A 118 -1.64 -11.05 -4.52
CA GLU A 118 -1.78 -11.55 -3.17
C GLU A 118 -0.50 -12.18 -2.66
N THR A 119 0.19 -12.97 -3.48
CA THR A 119 1.47 -13.58 -3.09
C THR A 119 2.56 -12.51 -2.92
N SER A 120 2.52 -11.42 -3.68
CA SER A 120 3.44 -10.28 -3.58
C SER A 120 3.40 -9.67 -2.18
N ALA A 121 2.20 -9.45 -1.64
CA ALA A 121 2.00 -8.85 -0.33
C ALA A 121 2.69 -9.65 0.79
N ALA A 122 2.71 -10.99 0.67
CA ALA A 122 3.41 -11.85 1.63
C ALA A 122 4.92 -11.96 1.34
N VAL A 123 5.33 -12.02 0.08
CA VAL A 123 6.74 -12.06 -0.32
C VAL A 123 7.46 -10.79 0.15
N VAL A 124 6.84 -9.61 0.00
CA VAL A 124 7.44 -8.37 0.49
C VAL A 124 7.55 -8.37 2.02
N ALA A 125 6.60 -8.95 2.75
CA ALA A 125 6.66 -9.01 4.21
C ALA A 125 7.81 -9.89 4.72
N ILE A 126 8.07 -11.04 4.09
CA ILE A 126 9.24 -11.87 4.44
C ILE A 126 10.56 -11.23 4.00
N MET A 127 10.57 -10.52 2.86
CA MET A 127 11.75 -9.77 2.40
C MET A 127 12.05 -8.61 3.35
N TYR A 128 11.01 -7.91 3.81
CA TYR A 128 11.13 -6.88 4.83
C TYR A 128 11.76 -7.45 6.10
N LYS A 129 11.25 -8.58 6.61
CA LYS A 129 11.84 -9.27 7.77
C LYS A 129 13.32 -9.62 7.57
N ARG A 130 13.71 -10.02 6.35
CA ARG A 130 15.11 -10.36 6.03
C ARG A 130 16.07 -9.16 6.06
N TYR A 131 15.58 -7.98 5.69
CA TYR A 131 16.36 -6.73 5.60
C TYR A 131 15.89 -5.66 6.60
N GLU A 132 15.17 -6.08 7.66
CA GLU A 132 14.41 -5.17 8.54
C GLU A 132 15.28 -4.06 9.12
N TYR A 133 16.48 -4.41 9.61
CA TYR A 133 17.41 -3.44 10.17
C TYR A 133 17.74 -2.32 9.18
N ASP A 134 18.20 -2.65 7.97
CA ASP A 134 18.62 -1.65 6.99
C ASP A 134 17.42 -0.82 6.48
N ILE A 135 16.26 -1.45 6.31
CA ILE A 135 15.03 -0.77 5.91
C ILE A 135 14.59 0.23 6.97
N GLU A 136 14.58 -0.17 8.25
CA GLU A 136 14.19 0.72 9.34
C GLU A 136 15.21 1.85 9.54
N GLN A 137 16.51 1.60 9.37
CA GLN A 137 17.52 2.67 9.37
C GLN A 137 17.29 3.68 8.25
N ALA A 138 16.99 3.22 7.03
CA ALA A 138 16.65 4.11 5.92
C ALA A 138 15.40 4.94 6.20
N ARG A 139 14.34 4.30 6.72
CA ARG A 139 13.07 4.96 7.07
C ARG A 139 13.24 6.00 8.16
N LEU A 140 13.95 5.67 9.24
CA LEU A 140 14.18 6.58 10.35
C LEU A 140 15.07 7.77 9.94
N LYS A 141 16.07 7.54 9.08
CA LYS A 141 16.89 8.61 8.52
C LYS A 141 16.05 9.54 7.65
N PHE A 142 15.26 9.02 6.73
CA PHE A 142 14.35 9.81 5.90
C PHE A 142 13.39 10.64 6.78
N LYS A 143 12.69 9.98 7.73
CA LYS A 143 11.82 10.65 8.72
C LYS A 143 12.51 11.83 9.40
N SER A 144 13.71 11.61 9.96
CA SER A 144 14.45 12.65 10.69
C SER A 144 14.74 13.86 9.81
N GLU A 145 15.16 13.66 8.55
CA GLU A 145 15.50 14.78 7.67
C GLU A 145 14.27 15.56 7.19
N VAL A 146 13.16 14.86 6.88
CA VAL A 146 11.93 15.50 6.40
C VAL A 146 11.20 16.24 7.51
N GLU A 147 11.14 15.70 8.74
CA GLU A 147 10.48 16.35 9.87
C GLU A 147 11.18 17.64 10.29
N LYS A 148 12.52 17.70 10.26
CA LYS A 148 13.29 18.94 10.51
C LYS A 148 12.88 20.09 9.57
N ASN A 149 12.39 19.75 8.39
CA ASN A 149 11.99 20.72 7.36
C ASN A 149 10.48 20.94 7.30
N GLY A 150 9.73 20.44 8.29
CA GLY A 150 8.29 20.65 8.43
C GLY A 150 7.42 19.78 7.51
N TYR A 151 7.98 18.70 6.97
CA TYR A 151 7.21 17.65 6.30
C TYR A 151 6.74 16.61 7.33
N TYR A 152 5.75 15.80 6.97
CA TYR A 152 5.16 14.81 7.88
C TYR A 152 4.61 13.59 7.14
N ALA A 153 4.35 12.51 7.86
CA ALA A 153 3.62 11.36 7.34
C ALA A 153 2.10 11.55 7.47
N MET A 154 1.36 10.77 6.67
CA MET A 154 -0.04 10.49 6.93
C MET A 154 -0.21 9.85 8.32
N ASN A 155 -1.32 10.13 8.99
CA ASN A 155 -1.58 9.50 10.29
C ASN A 155 -1.83 7.99 10.17
N GLU A 156 -1.56 7.26 11.25
CA GLU A 156 -1.64 5.80 11.30
C GLU A 156 -3.05 5.25 10.98
N LYS A 157 -4.12 5.99 11.34
CA LYS A 157 -5.50 5.55 11.08
C LYS A 157 -5.79 5.51 9.58
N LEU A 158 -5.26 6.47 8.83
CA LEU A 158 -5.40 6.53 7.38
C LEU A 158 -4.43 5.61 6.65
N GLU A 159 -3.19 5.48 7.14
CA GLU A 159 -2.20 4.56 6.58
C GLU A 159 -2.78 3.17 6.37
N LYS A 160 -3.46 2.63 7.39
CA LYS A 160 -4.08 1.30 7.34
C LYS A 160 -5.29 1.18 6.41
N LYS A 161 -5.85 2.30 5.94
CA LYS A 161 -7.01 2.34 5.03
C LYS A 161 -6.60 2.53 3.56
N GLN A 162 -5.32 2.71 3.26
CA GLN A 162 -4.83 2.74 1.88
C GLN A 162 -5.07 1.39 1.18
N GLU A 163 -5.45 1.44 -0.09
CA GLU A 163 -5.61 0.27 -0.97
C GLU A 163 -4.24 -0.21 -1.46
N PHE A 164 -3.48 -0.81 -0.56
CA PHE A 164 -2.11 -1.25 -0.83
C PHE A 164 -1.93 -2.74 -0.54
N ASN A 165 -1.08 -3.40 -1.33
CA ASN A 165 -0.63 -4.77 -1.14
C ASN A 165 0.85 -4.77 -0.76
N GLY A 166 1.15 -5.01 0.51
CA GLY A 166 2.52 -5.01 0.99
C GLY A 166 2.69 -4.38 2.38
N VAL A 167 3.92 -3.99 2.72
CA VAL A 167 4.21 -3.43 4.05
C VAL A 167 3.99 -1.93 4.05
N THR A 168 3.18 -1.44 4.97
CA THR A 168 2.95 0.00 5.20
C THR A 168 3.44 0.40 6.58
N LYS A 169 4.19 1.50 6.61
CA LYS A 169 4.71 2.17 7.81
C LYS A 169 4.64 3.67 7.56
N GLN A 170 4.57 4.48 8.62
CA GLN A 170 4.72 5.92 8.44
C GLN A 170 6.04 6.22 7.75
N TYR A 171 5.95 7.04 6.70
CA TYR A 171 7.04 7.40 5.79
C TYR A 171 7.52 6.32 4.82
N LEU A 172 6.93 5.12 4.78
CA LEU A 172 7.41 4.04 3.93
C LEU A 172 6.30 3.06 3.53
N ASN A 173 6.09 2.90 2.23
CA ASN A 173 5.41 1.74 1.67
C ASN A 173 6.43 0.85 0.95
N VAL A 174 6.26 -0.47 1.06
CA VAL A 174 7.14 -1.45 0.42
C VAL A 174 6.30 -2.49 -0.30
N ASN A 175 6.59 -2.70 -1.58
CA ASN A 175 6.02 -3.78 -2.39
C ASN A 175 7.15 -4.61 -3.02
N THR A 176 6.79 -5.69 -3.72
CA THR A 176 7.75 -6.39 -4.57
C THR A 176 7.09 -7.22 -5.67
N ASP A 177 7.86 -7.59 -6.69
CA ASP A 177 7.48 -8.62 -7.68
C ASP A 177 7.12 -9.95 -7.02
N SER A 178 6.28 -10.73 -7.69
CA SER A 178 5.64 -11.91 -7.09
C SER A 178 6.03 -13.26 -7.68
N ILE A 179 5.49 -14.31 -7.08
CA ILE A 179 5.42 -15.65 -7.66
C ILE A 179 4.04 -15.80 -8.32
N ASP A 180 4.05 -15.93 -9.65
CA ASP A 180 2.88 -16.22 -10.49
C ASP A 180 2.43 -17.69 -10.41
N ASP A 181 2.36 -18.23 -9.19
CA ASP A 181 1.86 -19.58 -8.91
C ASP A 181 1.61 -19.75 -7.40
N LEU A 182 0.33 -19.84 -7.03
CA LEU A 182 -0.09 -20.04 -5.65
C LEU A 182 0.40 -21.38 -5.04
N ASN A 183 0.48 -22.46 -5.82
CA ASN A 183 0.97 -23.75 -5.34
C ASN A 183 2.46 -23.67 -5.02
N LYS A 184 3.23 -23.00 -5.89
CA LYS A 184 4.65 -22.72 -5.65
C LYS A 184 4.86 -21.84 -4.43
N PHE A 185 4.06 -20.79 -4.26
CA PHE A 185 4.07 -19.98 -3.04
C PHE A 185 3.80 -20.84 -1.79
N LYS A 186 2.77 -21.68 -1.81
CA LYS A 186 2.39 -22.55 -0.68
C LYS A 186 3.50 -23.55 -0.32
N LYS A 187 4.21 -24.08 -1.33
CA LYS A 187 5.27 -25.06 -1.14
C LYS A 187 6.57 -24.44 -0.64
N GLU A 188 6.93 -23.27 -1.14
CA GLU A 188 8.29 -22.73 -0.97
C GLU A 188 8.37 -21.50 -0.06
N PHE A 189 7.36 -20.63 -0.08
CA PHE A 189 7.38 -19.35 0.64
C PHE A 189 6.62 -19.41 1.96
N LYS A 190 5.42 -19.98 1.94
CA LYS A 190 4.56 -20.11 3.13
C LYS A 190 5.25 -20.82 4.30
N PRO A 191 6.05 -21.89 4.13
CA PRO A 191 6.79 -22.51 5.24
C PRO A 191 7.80 -21.55 5.87
N VAL A 192 8.47 -20.72 5.06
CA VAL A 192 9.50 -19.76 5.53
C VAL A 192 8.90 -18.69 6.43
N MET A 193 7.62 -18.33 6.25
CA MET A 193 6.92 -17.41 7.14
C MET A 193 6.86 -17.92 8.60
N LYS A 194 6.98 -19.23 8.85
CA LYS A 194 6.94 -19.78 10.21
C LYS A 194 8.31 -19.79 10.90
N LEU A 195 9.38 -19.56 10.14
CA LEU A 195 10.76 -19.69 10.60
C LEU A 195 11.24 -18.42 11.32
N LYS A 196 12.26 -18.58 12.16
CA LYS A 196 12.90 -17.49 12.91
C LYS A 196 14.42 -17.63 12.88
N GLY A 197 15.13 -16.53 13.19
CA GLY A 197 16.58 -16.52 13.40
C GLY A 197 17.38 -17.06 12.22
N ALA A 198 18.38 -17.88 12.51
CA ALA A 198 19.31 -18.42 11.52
C ALA A 198 18.62 -19.28 10.44
N GLU A 199 17.65 -20.09 10.83
CA GLU A 199 16.91 -20.96 9.91
C GLU A 199 16.12 -20.13 8.88
N PHE A 200 15.44 -19.08 9.34
CA PHE A 200 14.78 -18.12 8.46
C PHE A 200 15.77 -17.48 7.49
N ASN A 201 16.92 -17.00 7.98
CA ASN A 201 17.92 -16.34 7.15
C ASN A 201 18.49 -17.26 6.08
N GLN A 202 18.76 -18.52 6.42
CA GLN A 202 19.26 -19.52 5.48
C GLN A 202 18.22 -19.84 4.40
N GLN A 203 16.97 -20.07 4.79
CA GLN A 203 15.90 -20.36 3.82
C GLN A 203 15.60 -19.15 2.92
N MET A 204 15.62 -17.93 3.46
CA MET A 204 15.51 -16.72 2.66
C MET A 204 16.67 -16.58 1.66
N GLN A 205 17.90 -16.92 2.06
CA GLN A 205 19.04 -16.91 1.13
C GLN A 205 18.85 -17.91 -0.02
N ASN A 206 18.34 -19.11 0.26
CA ASN A 206 18.01 -20.10 -0.76
C ASN A 206 16.93 -19.59 -1.72
N LEU A 207 15.84 -19.02 -1.18
CA LEU A 207 14.75 -18.46 -1.98
C LEU A 207 15.23 -17.32 -2.87
N ILE A 208 16.04 -16.40 -2.34
CA ILE A 208 16.63 -15.30 -3.12
C ILE A 208 17.56 -15.82 -4.21
N GLY A 209 18.34 -16.87 -3.93
CA GLY A 209 19.18 -17.51 -4.95
C GLY A 209 18.38 -18.13 -6.08
N LYS A 210 17.24 -18.75 -5.75
CA LYS A 210 16.33 -19.39 -6.71
C LYS A 210 15.46 -18.38 -7.48
N TYR A 211 15.06 -17.30 -6.83
CA TYR A 211 14.19 -16.25 -7.37
C TYR A 211 14.83 -14.87 -7.19
N PRO A 212 15.96 -14.57 -7.86
CA PRO A 212 16.69 -13.32 -7.65
C PRO A 212 15.89 -12.07 -8.01
N TYR A 213 14.87 -12.20 -8.86
CA TYR A 213 14.00 -11.09 -9.24
C TYR A 213 13.21 -10.53 -8.06
N ILE A 214 12.81 -11.33 -7.06
CA ILE A 214 12.10 -10.80 -5.87
C ILE A 214 12.97 -9.84 -5.06
N LYS A 215 14.30 -9.98 -5.11
CA LYS A 215 15.22 -9.04 -4.47
C LYS A 215 15.40 -7.78 -5.31
N LYS A 216 15.45 -7.93 -6.64
CA LYS A 216 15.66 -6.82 -7.58
C LYS A 216 14.41 -5.95 -7.70
N GLY A 217 13.24 -6.55 -7.74
CA GLY A 217 11.94 -5.90 -7.79
C GLY A 217 11.40 -5.51 -6.42
N MET A 218 12.25 -5.35 -5.39
CA MET A 218 11.79 -4.67 -4.17
C MET A 218 11.62 -3.19 -4.48
N GLU A 219 10.48 -2.61 -4.13
CA GLU A 219 10.23 -1.18 -4.30
C GLU A 219 9.94 -0.53 -2.95
N TYR A 220 10.57 0.62 -2.71
CA TYR A 220 10.45 1.38 -1.47
C TYR A 220 9.98 2.78 -1.79
N ASP A 221 8.74 3.07 -1.41
CA ASP A 221 8.12 4.39 -1.50
C ASP A 221 8.34 5.13 -0.17
N PHE A 222 9.36 5.97 -0.11
CA PHE A 222 9.55 6.92 1.00
C PHE A 222 8.62 8.12 0.82
N ILE A 223 7.64 8.28 1.70
CA ILE A 223 6.53 9.21 1.48
C ILE A 223 6.54 10.33 2.53
N ALA A 224 6.44 11.58 2.08
CA ALA A 224 6.29 12.75 2.93
C ALA A 224 5.21 13.71 2.39
N TYR A 225 4.54 14.42 3.30
CA TYR A 225 3.50 15.39 2.98
C TYR A 225 3.92 16.82 3.37
N TYR A 226 3.41 17.81 2.65
CA TYR A 226 3.63 19.23 2.92
C TYR A 226 2.38 20.06 2.67
N ASN A 227 2.20 21.17 3.38
CA ASN A 227 1.05 22.06 3.17
C ASN A 227 1.47 23.40 2.54
N LYS A 228 2.16 24.25 3.31
CA LYS A 228 2.43 25.67 2.97
C LYS A 228 3.65 25.90 2.07
N LYS A 229 4.20 24.86 1.42
CA LYS A 229 5.40 24.96 0.59
C LYS A 229 5.03 25.05 -0.89
N THR A 230 5.79 25.83 -1.67
CA THR A 230 5.66 25.87 -3.13
C THR A 230 6.27 24.62 -3.76
N ALA A 231 5.78 24.22 -4.94
CA ALA A 231 6.32 23.07 -5.66
C ALA A 231 7.84 23.20 -5.91
N ASP A 232 8.32 24.39 -6.29
CA ASP A 232 9.75 24.64 -6.53
C ASP A 232 10.62 24.45 -5.28
N ASN A 233 10.13 24.89 -4.13
CA ASN A 233 10.85 24.72 -2.86
C ASN A 233 10.90 23.24 -2.47
N VAL A 234 9.82 22.49 -2.70
CA VAL A 234 9.77 21.05 -2.45
C VAL A 234 10.68 20.30 -3.42
N ASN A 235 10.68 20.65 -4.72
CA ASN A 235 11.58 20.09 -5.73
C ASN A 235 13.05 20.33 -5.37
N ARG A 236 13.44 21.55 -5.01
CA ARG A 236 14.81 21.84 -4.59
C ARG A 236 15.21 21.05 -3.35
N TYR A 237 14.29 20.95 -2.40
CA TYR A 237 14.52 20.19 -1.17
C TYR A 237 14.66 18.69 -1.43
N SER A 238 13.81 18.08 -2.27
CA SER A 238 13.86 16.65 -2.59
C SER A 238 15.18 16.26 -3.25
N TRP A 239 15.74 17.12 -4.11
CA TRP A 239 17.09 16.95 -4.66
C TRP A 239 18.17 16.93 -3.57
N ASN A 240 18.14 17.92 -2.66
CA ASN A 240 19.13 18.00 -1.58
C ASN A 240 19.00 16.85 -0.57
N LEU A 241 17.78 16.33 -0.37
CA LEU A 241 17.51 15.25 0.57
C LEU A 241 18.24 13.94 0.21
N GLN A 242 18.56 13.73 -1.06
CA GLN A 242 19.35 12.57 -1.48
C GLN A 242 20.69 12.47 -0.75
N ILE A 243 21.34 13.62 -0.47
CA ILE A 243 22.67 13.65 0.15
C ILE A 243 22.65 12.99 1.54
N PRO A 244 21.85 13.46 2.53
CA PRO A 244 21.86 12.87 3.86
C PRO A 244 21.22 11.48 3.92
N THR A 245 20.39 11.06 2.95
CA THR A 245 19.73 9.75 2.97
C THR A 245 20.46 8.67 2.17
N ASN A 246 21.42 9.04 1.31
CA ASN A 246 22.09 8.11 0.39
C ASN A 246 22.71 6.90 1.09
N ASP A 247 23.41 7.12 2.20
CA ASP A 247 24.20 6.06 2.86
C ASP A 247 23.35 4.95 3.48
N THR A 248 22.13 5.26 3.90
CA THR A 248 21.19 4.26 4.41
C THR A 248 20.40 3.62 3.26
N MET A 249 19.92 4.43 2.31
CA MET A 249 19.14 3.92 1.17
C MET A 249 19.95 3.00 0.25
N LYS A 250 21.26 3.19 0.09
CA LYS A 250 22.08 2.30 -0.77
C LYS A 250 22.26 0.88 -0.21
N LYS A 251 22.01 0.67 1.10
CA LYS A 251 22.18 -0.63 1.76
C LYS A 251 21.02 -1.59 1.50
N ILE A 252 19.83 -1.04 1.28
CA ILE A 252 18.65 -1.85 0.97
C ILE A 252 18.63 -2.24 -0.52
N PRO A 253 18.10 -3.42 -0.89
CA PRO A 253 18.03 -3.84 -2.29
C PRO A 253 16.97 -3.04 -3.09
N GLY A 254 16.84 -3.30 -4.38
CA GLY A 254 15.74 -2.79 -5.20
C GLY A 254 15.73 -1.28 -5.46
N THR A 255 14.57 -0.76 -5.87
CA THR A 255 14.33 0.63 -6.29
C THR A 255 13.76 1.45 -5.13
N LYS A 256 14.22 2.68 -4.97
CA LYS A 256 13.80 3.57 -3.87
C LYS A 256 13.31 4.85 -4.50
N MET A 257 12.08 5.23 -4.19
CA MET A 257 11.49 6.47 -4.63
C MET A 257 11.13 7.30 -3.41
N MET A 258 11.41 8.60 -3.46
CA MET A 258 11.01 9.58 -2.48
C MET A 258 9.86 10.41 -3.07
N TYR A 259 8.68 10.31 -2.49
CA TYR A 259 7.48 11.02 -2.92
C TYR A 259 7.11 12.12 -1.94
N PHE A 260 6.79 13.29 -2.50
CA PHE A 260 6.30 14.45 -1.77
C PHE A 260 4.92 14.83 -2.27
N TYR A 261 3.95 14.77 -1.36
CA TYR A 261 2.55 15.05 -1.68
C TYR A 261 2.08 16.33 -0.97
N LYS A 262 1.37 17.18 -1.70
CA LYS A 262 0.67 18.30 -1.08
C LYS A 262 -0.45 17.76 -0.19
N ASP A 263 -0.58 18.34 0.99
CA ASP A 263 -1.65 18.05 1.91
C ASP A 263 -2.97 18.63 1.40
N GLY A 264 -4.05 17.91 1.68
CA GLY A 264 -5.34 18.10 1.02
C GLY A 264 -5.60 16.96 0.04
N VAL A 265 -6.25 15.92 0.54
CA VAL A 265 -6.70 14.76 -0.22
C VAL A 265 -8.22 14.69 -0.23
N SER A 266 -8.80 13.95 -1.19
CA SER A 266 -10.21 13.61 -1.19
C SER A 266 -10.57 12.86 0.09
N SER A 267 -11.69 13.22 0.72
CA SER A 267 -12.20 12.49 1.88
C SER A 267 -12.98 11.23 1.48
N SER A 268 -13.46 11.17 0.23
CA SER A 268 -14.36 10.16 -0.30
C SER A 268 -13.72 9.18 -1.26
N GLU A 269 -12.59 9.54 -1.87
CA GLU A 269 -12.00 8.77 -2.96
C GLU A 269 -10.58 8.34 -2.66
N ILE A 270 -10.27 7.13 -3.12
CA ILE A 270 -8.91 6.61 -3.25
C ILE A 270 -8.60 6.69 -4.73
N GLY A 271 -7.47 7.31 -5.06
CA GLY A 271 -6.98 7.41 -6.43
C GLY A 271 -6.48 6.07 -6.96
N ASP A 272 -6.08 6.07 -8.22
CA ASP A 272 -5.69 4.85 -8.95
C ASP A 272 -4.46 4.14 -8.36
N ASP A 273 -3.61 4.88 -7.64
CA ASP A 273 -2.43 4.33 -6.96
C ASP A 273 -2.74 3.74 -5.57
N GLY A 274 -4.02 3.64 -5.20
CA GLY A 274 -4.48 3.08 -3.93
C GLY A 274 -4.33 4.01 -2.73
N LYS A 275 -3.84 5.24 -2.90
CA LYS A 275 -3.75 6.25 -1.83
C LYS A 275 -4.97 7.18 -1.91
N LEU A 276 -5.26 7.95 -0.85
CA LEU A 276 -6.34 8.95 -0.92
C LEU A 276 -6.08 9.90 -2.08
N GLU A 277 -7.11 10.18 -2.87
CA GLU A 277 -6.97 10.93 -4.12
C GLU A 277 -6.39 12.32 -3.86
N ARG A 278 -5.27 12.61 -4.51
CA ARG A 278 -4.52 13.84 -4.33
C ARG A 278 -5.12 14.95 -5.19
N GLN A 279 -5.03 16.19 -4.71
CA GLN A 279 -5.48 17.37 -5.46
C GLN A 279 -4.42 17.92 -6.42
N THR A 280 -3.16 17.45 -6.33
CA THR A 280 -2.04 17.92 -7.15
C THR A 280 -1.16 16.76 -7.60
N SER A 281 -0.39 16.98 -8.67
CA SER A 281 0.69 16.10 -9.10
C SER A 281 1.73 15.90 -8.00
N ASP A 282 2.43 14.77 -8.08
CA ASP A 282 3.47 14.35 -7.18
C ASP A 282 4.83 14.94 -7.56
N ILE A 283 5.64 15.21 -6.54
CA ILE A 283 7.08 15.46 -6.70
C ILE A 283 7.79 14.19 -6.29
N SER A 284 8.58 13.62 -7.19
CA SER A 284 9.29 12.37 -6.97
C SER A 284 10.77 12.47 -7.31
N MET A 285 11.57 11.62 -6.66
CA MET A 285 13.02 11.52 -6.84
C MET A 285 13.50 10.12 -6.43
N ASP A 286 14.43 9.55 -7.18
CA ASP A 286 15.18 8.35 -6.80
C ASP A 286 15.94 8.52 -5.46
N GLY A 287 15.92 7.48 -4.64
CA GLY A 287 16.71 7.35 -3.42
C GLY A 287 17.97 6.53 -3.62
N GLY A 288 19.06 6.89 -2.92
CA GLY A 288 20.29 6.08 -2.88
C GLY A 288 21.13 6.09 -4.16
N ASN A 289 20.88 7.02 -5.08
CA ASN A 289 21.62 7.18 -6.34
C ASN A 289 22.49 8.45 -6.37
N TRP A 290 22.66 9.16 -5.25
CA TRP A 290 23.39 10.43 -5.21
C TRP A 290 24.83 10.31 -5.75
N ASP A 291 25.53 9.22 -5.42
CA ASP A 291 26.90 8.99 -5.87
C ASP A 291 27.03 8.86 -7.40
N LYS A 292 25.97 8.43 -8.09
CA LYS A 292 25.92 8.40 -9.56
C LYS A 292 25.71 9.80 -10.13
N TYR A 293 24.73 10.54 -9.62
CA TYR A 293 24.45 11.90 -10.07
C TYR A 293 25.62 12.86 -9.84
N LYS A 294 26.38 12.66 -8.75
CA LYS A 294 27.61 13.43 -8.49
C LYS A 294 28.67 13.22 -9.57
N LYS A 295 28.79 12.00 -10.12
CA LYS A 295 29.77 11.65 -11.15
C LYS A 295 29.38 12.17 -12.54
N GLU A 296 28.10 12.29 -12.84
CA GLU A 296 27.60 12.81 -14.13
C GLU A 296 27.75 14.34 -14.25
N LYS A 297 27.95 15.04 -13.13
CA LYS A 297 28.12 16.50 -13.08
C LYS A 297 29.59 16.96 -13.05
N ASN A 298 30.52 16.02 -13.00
CA ASN A 298 31.97 16.27 -13.01
C ASN A 298 32.58 15.74 -14.31
#